data_AF-A0A8T5R0B5-F1
#
_entry.id   AF-A0A8T5R0B5-F1
#
_cell.length_a   1.000
_cell.length_b   1.000
_cell.length_c   1.000
_cell.angle_alpha   90.00
_cell.angle_beta   90.00
_cell.angle_gamma   90.00
#
_symmetry.space_group_name_H-M   'P 1'
#
loop_
_entity.id
_entity.type
_entity.pdbx_description
1 polymer ?
#
loop_
_entity_poly.entity_id
_entity_poly.type
_entity_poly.pdbx_seq_one_letter_code
_entity_poly.pdbx_strand_id
1 'polypeptide(L)'
;MVVTANPKTWEPLEADSGRSGETKTFSLAESPSKVELVQVHEKKGEEVDLAQAKIVVGAGRGFKKQEDLKLAKDLAELLGGALGCSRPLAADLKWLGEEHWIGLSGNEIKPRLYIACGISGQIQHITGCRGAKTIVAINQDEDAPIFEHADYGIVGDVYDVLPKLADHLKAKVTS
;
A
#
# COMPACT_ATOMS: atom_id res chain seq x y z
N MET A 1 -8.11 -0.48 -32.40
CA MET A 1 -7.15 -0.04 -31.36
C MET A 1 -7.60 -0.67 -30.05
N VAL A 2 -6.75 -1.48 -29.43
CA VAL A 2 -7.03 -2.05 -28.10
C VAL A 2 -6.27 -1.22 -27.08
N VAL A 3 -6.94 -0.80 -26.01
CA VAL A 3 -6.35 -0.01 -24.92
C VAL A 3 -6.59 -0.76 -23.62
N THR A 4 -5.54 -0.91 -22.82
CA THR A 4 -5.63 -1.45 -21.45
C THR A 4 -5.79 -0.30 -20.47
N ALA A 5 -6.69 -0.45 -19.49
CA ALA A 5 -6.90 0.53 -18.43
C ALA A 5 -6.40 -0.02 -17.10
N ASN A 6 -5.70 0.81 -16.33
CA ASN A 6 -5.25 0.42 -15.00
C ASN A 6 -6.45 0.29 -14.05
N PRO A 7 -6.40 -0.66 -13.10
CA PRO A 7 -7.40 -0.74 -12.04
C PRO A 7 -7.55 0.60 -11.30
N LYS A 8 -8.79 0.95 -10.92
CA LYS A 8 -9.11 2.16 -10.14
C LYS A 8 -8.71 3.47 -10.84
N THR A 9 -8.74 3.50 -12.17
CA THR A 9 -8.57 4.75 -12.94
C THR A 9 -9.82 5.63 -12.86
N TRP A 10 -11.00 5.02 -12.83
CA TRP A 10 -12.28 5.70 -12.68
C TRP A 10 -13.09 5.09 -11.54
N GLU A 11 -13.95 5.89 -10.93
CA GLU A 11 -14.91 5.43 -9.93
C GLU A 11 -16.01 4.60 -10.62
N PRO A 12 -16.43 3.47 -10.04
CA PRO A 12 -17.54 2.70 -10.58
C PRO A 12 -18.83 3.52 -10.53
N LEU A 13 -19.64 3.44 -11.59
CA LEU A 13 -20.98 4.03 -11.60
C LEU A 13 -21.86 3.37 -10.52
N GLU A 14 -22.77 4.15 -9.94
CA GLU A 14 -23.76 3.58 -9.03
C GLU A 14 -24.61 2.52 -9.73
N ALA A 15 -24.97 1.49 -8.94
CA ALA A 15 -25.83 0.42 -9.39
C ALA A 15 -27.23 0.98 -9.65
N ASP A 16 -27.77 0.69 -10.84
CA ASP A 16 -29.06 1.17 -11.29
C ASP A 16 -29.87 0.00 -11.84
N SER A 17 -30.96 -0.35 -11.14
CA SER A 17 -31.86 -1.46 -11.49
C SER A 17 -32.74 -1.17 -12.71
N GLY A 18 -32.77 0.07 -13.20
CA GLY A 18 -33.46 0.46 -14.43
C GLY A 18 -32.63 0.25 -15.70
N ARG A 19 -31.32 -0.03 -15.58
CA ARG A 19 -30.46 -0.33 -16.74
C ARG A 19 -30.76 -1.72 -17.27
N SER A 20 -31.12 -1.79 -18.54
CA SER A 20 -31.22 -3.05 -19.29
C SER A 20 -30.07 -3.15 -20.31
N GLY A 21 -29.73 -4.37 -20.68
CA GLY A 21 -28.70 -4.67 -21.66
C GLY A 21 -28.99 -5.97 -22.40
N GLU A 22 -28.37 -6.15 -23.56
CA GLU A 22 -28.48 -7.38 -24.34
C GLU A 22 -27.35 -8.35 -23.97
N THR A 23 -27.70 -9.59 -23.62
CA THR A 23 -26.73 -10.66 -23.39
C THR A 23 -26.48 -11.44 -24.68
N LYS A 24 -25.23 -11.48 -25.14
CA LYS A 24 -24.79 -12.33 -26.25
C LYS A 24 -23.95 -13.48 -25.73
N THR A 25 -24.41 -14.70 -25.97
CA THR A 25 -23.65 -15.92 -25.68
C THR A 25 -22.77 -16.25 -26.87
N PHE A 26 -21.46 -16.30 -26.67
CA PHE A 26 -20.49 -16.73 -27.68
C PHE A 26 -20.01 -18.15 -27.35
N SER A 27 -20.08 -19.05 -28.34
CA SER A 27 -19.44 -20.36 -28.28
C SER A 27 -18.04 -20.23 -28.88
N LEU A 28 -17.01 -20.39 -28.06
CA LEU A 28 -15.61 -20.39 -28.47
C LEU A 28 -15.15 -21.84 -28.64
N ALA A 29 -14.51 -22.15 -29.77
CA ALA A 29 -13.85 -23.43 -29.95
C ALA A 29 -12.61 -23.49 -29.05
N GLU A 30 -12.51 -24.53 -28.22
CA GLU A 30 -11.37 -24.71 -27.32
C GLU A 30 -10.08 -24.89 -28.13
N SER A 31 -9.15 -23.95 -27.97
CA SER A 31 -7.79 -24.08 -28.50
C SER A 31 -6.89 -24.61 -27.40
N PRO A 32 -6.04 -25.62 -27.66
CA PRO A 32 -5.17 -26.18 -26.63
C PRO A 32 -4.20 -25.10 -26.12
N SER A 33 -4.25 -24.84 -24.81
CA SER A 33 -3.29 -23.97 -24.14
C SER A 33 -1.89 -24.60 -24.17
N LYS A 34 -0.86 -23.80 -24.42
CA LYS A 34 0.55 -24.22 -24.25
C LYS A 34 1.00 -24.20 -22.78
N VAL A 35 0.13 -23.70 -21.88
CA VAL A 35 0.39 -23.55 -20.45
C VAL A 35 -0.48 -24.54 -19.70
N GLU A 36 0.15 -25.36 -18.86
CA GLU A 36 -0.51 -26.25 -17.91
C GLU A 36 -0.54 -25.59 -16.53
N LEU A 37 -1.74 -25.46 -15.95
CA LEU A 37 -1.91 -24.97 -14.59
C LEU A 37 -1.58 -26.13 -13.63
N VAL A 38 -0.38 -26.10 -13.06
CA VAL A 38 0.09 -27.18 -12.18
C VAL A 38 -0.53 -27.05 -10.78
N GLN A 39 -0.52 -25.84 -10.20
CA GLN A 39 -1.03 -25.59 -8.84
C GLN A 39 -1.57 -24.17 -8.69
N VAL A 40 -2.65 -24.04 -7.90
CA VAL A 40 -3.16 -22.76 -7.40
C VAL A 40 -2.99 -22.77 -5.88
N HIS A 41 -2.21 -21.83 -5.37
CA HIS A 41 -2.12 -21.60 -3.93
C HIS A 41 -3.05 -20.44 -3.57
N GLU A 42 -4.17 -20.74 -2.93
CA GLU A 42 -4.95 -19.71 -2.25
C GLU A 42 -4.13 -19.19 -1.07
N LYS A 43 -3.82 -17.89 -1.09
CA LYS A 43 -3.20 -17.23 0.06
C LYS A 43 -4.20 -17.23 1.21
N LYS A 44 -3.99 -18.12 2.20
CA LYS A 44 -4.69 -18.07 3.49
C LYS A 44 -4.08 -16.93 4.30
N GLY A 45 -4.78 -15.80 4.34
CA GLY A 45 -4.45 -14.71 5.23
C GLY A 45 -5.65 -13.81 5.39
N GLU A 46 -6.05 -13.57 6.64
CA GLU A 46 -6.87 -12.45 7.09
C GLU A 46 -6.08 -11.12 6.93
N GLU A 47 -5.30 -11.05 5.84
CA GLU A 47 -4.23 -10.11 5.63
C GLU A 47 -4.80 -8.97 4.81
N VAL A 48 -4.78 -7.80 5.44
CA VAL A 48 -5.44 -6.59 4.97
C VAL A 48 -5.02 -6.32 3.52
N ASP A 49 -5.99 -6.33 2.60
CA ASP A 49 -5.77 -5.98 1.20
C ASP A 49 -5.21 -4.55 1.15
N LEU A 50 -3.90 -4.46 0.95
CA LEU A 50 -3.16 -3.21 0.95
C LEU A 50 -3.69 -2.23 -0.10
N ALA A 51 -4.21 -2.76 -1.21
CA ALA A 51 -4.78 -1.96 -2.28
C ALA A 51 -6.15 -1.39 -1.91
N GLN A 52 -6.93 -2.07 -1.06
CA GLN A 52 -8.24 -1.59 -0.57
C GLN A 52 -8.15 -0.76 0.71
N ALA A 53 -7.00 -0.75 1.37
CA ALA A 53 -6.79 -0.01 2.60
C ALA A 53 -7.01 1.51 2.41
N LYS A 54 -7.86 2.10 3.26
CA LYS A 54 -8.12 3.55 3.27
C LYS A 54 -6.96 4.35 3.83
N ILE A 55 -6.19 3.73 4.74
CA ILE A 55 -5.01 4.31 5.38
C ILE A 55 -3.92 3.25 5.30
N VAL A 56 -2.71 3.66 4.91
CA VAL A 56 -1.55 2.77 4.86
C VAL A 56 -0.38 3.40 5.61
N VAL A 57 0.23 2.64 6.51
CA VAL A 57 1.48 3.02 7.18
C VAL A 57 2.59 2.18 6.58
N GLY A 58 3.51 2.81 5.87
CA GLY A 58 4.64 2.19 5.20
C GLY A 58 5.89 2.17 6.06
N ALA A 59 6.51 1.00 6.24
CA ALA A 59 7.82 0.88 6.86
C ALA A 59 8.95 0.79 5.82
N GLY A 60 10.08 1.43 6.10
CA GLY A 60 11.25 1.44 5.24
C GLY A 60 12.55 1.05 5.92
N ARG A 61 13.68 1.27 5.22
CA ARG A 61 15.02 0.97 5.72
C ARG A 61 15.43 1.77 6.95
N GLY A 62 14.67 2.79 7.35
CA GLY A 62 14.87 3.48 8.62
C GLY A 62 14.68 2.58 9.85
N PHE A 63 13.95 1.46 9.72
CA PHE A 63 13.82 0.47 10.79
C PHE A 63 15.04 -0.46 10.83
N LYS A 64 15.64 -0.58 12.01
CA LYS A 64 16.90 -1.33 12.24
C LYS A 64 16.65 -2.80 12.56
N LYS A 65 15.49 -3.16 13.11
CA LYS A 65 15.11 -4.56 13.42
C LYS A 65 13.68 -4.86 12.99
N GLN A 66 13.41 -6.14 12.71
CA GLN A 66 12.07 -6.62 12.37
C GLN A 66 11.06 -6.39 13.49
N GLU A 67 11.48 -6.51 14.76
CA GLU A 67 10.63 -6.31 15.95
C GLU A 67 10.10 -4.87 16.02
N ASP A 68 10.86 -3.91 15.49
CA ASP A 68 10.52 -2.49 15.53
C ASP A 68 9.40 -2.14 14.56
N LEU A 69 9.13 -2.99 13.57
CA LEU A 69 7.97 -2.86 12.68
C LEU A 69 6.64 -2.88 13.46
N LYS A 70 6.66 -3.39 14.69
CA LYS A 70 5.52 -3.30 15.60
C LYS A 70 5.09 -1.84 15.81
N LEU A 71 6.00 -0.87 15.84
CA LEU A 71 5.65 0.55 15.97
C LEU A 71 4.79 1.04 14.80
N ALA A 72 5.16 0.65 13.57
CA ALA A 72 4.38 0.98 12.38
C ALA A 72 3.05 0.22 12.35
N LYS A 73 3.05 -1.04 12.79
CA LYS A 73 1.85 -1.87 12.90
C LYS A 73 0.85 -1.31 13.91
N ASP A 74 1.28 -0.98 15.12
CA ASP A 74 0.45 -0.41 16.18
C ASP A 74 -0.17 0.92 15.72
N LEU A 75 0.59 1.75 14.98
CA LEU A 75 0.06 2.98 14.39
C LEU A 75 -0.98 2.71 13.29
N ALA A 76 -0.74 1.71 12.43
CA ALA A 76 -1.70 1.30 11.41
C ALA A 76 -3.00 0.82 12.05
N GLU A 77 -2.92 -0.05 13.05
CA GLU A 77 -4.08 -0.58 13.79
C GLU A 77 -4.86 0.54 14.49
N LEU A 78 -4.16 1.48 15.13
CA LEU A 78 -4.79 2.65 15.78
C LEU A 78 -5.60 3.51 14.80
N LEU A 79 -5.13 3.61 13.55
CA LEU A 79 -5.80 4.36 12.49
C LEU A 79 -6.83 3.52 11.71
N GLY A 80 -6.98 2.23 12.01
CA GLY A 80 -7.80 1.31 11.21
C GLY A 80 -7.28 1.13 9.78
N GLY A 81 -5.97 1.23 9.60
CA GLY A 81 -5.26 1.09 8.33
C GLY A 81 -4.49 -0.22 8.20
N ALA A 82 -3.73 -0.33 7.11
CA ALA A 82 -2.89 -1.47 6.81
C ALA A 82 -1.40 -1.13 6.96
N LEU A 83 -0.60 -2.12 7.35
CA LEU A 83 0.85 -2.03 7.30
C LEU A 83 1.34 -2.34 5.88
N GLY A 84 2.17 -1.47 5.33
CA GLY A 84 2.92 -1.74 4.08
C GLY A 84 4.42 -1.59 4.30
N CYS A 85 5.21 -1.95 3.29
CA CYS A 85 6.66 -1.84 3.35
C CYS A 85 7.29 -1.49 2.00
N SER A 86 8.50 -0.95 2.06
CA SER A 86 9.34 -0.76 0.87
C SER A 86 10.06 -2.04 0.46
N ARG A 87 10.49 -2.11 -0.82
CA ARG A 87 11.21 -3.27 -1.39
C ARG A 87 12.28 -3.88 -0.48
N PRO A 88 13.20 -3.11 0.14
CA PRO A 88 14.27 -3.71 0.94
C PRO A 88 13.77 -4.55 2.11
N LEU A 89 12.61 -4.20 2.69
CA LEU A 89 12.05 -4.93 3.83
C LEU A 89 11.40 -6.24 3.39
N ALA A 90 10.78 -6.27 2.20
CA ALA A 90 10.14 -7.47 1.67
C ALA A 90 11.11 -8.40 0.92
N ALA A 91 11.95 -7.85 0.05
CA ALA A 91 12.79 -8.63 -0.86
C ALA A 91 14.18 -8.94 -0.27
N ASP A 92 14.84 -7.95 0.32
CA ASP A 92 16.24 -8.10 0.77
C ASP A 92 16.29 -8.71 2.17
N LEU A 93 15.54 -8.12 3.11
CA LEU A 93 15.50 -8.52 4.52
C LEU A 93 14.45 -9.60 4.82
N LYS A 94 13.44 -9.75 3.94
CA LYS A 94 12.32 -10.71 4.09
C LYS A 94 11.60 -10.60 5.45
N TRP A 95 11.50 -9.39 5.98
CA TRP A 95 10.81 -9.11 7.24
C TRP A 95 9.29 -9.15 7.10
N LEU A 96 8.79 -8.84 5.90
CA LEU A 96 7.38 -8.84 5.54
C LEU A 96 7.18 -9.55 4.19
N GLY A 97 5.99 -10.10 3.97
CA GLY A 97 5.61 -10.76 2.72
C GLY A 97 5.48 -9.80 1.54
N GLU A 98 5.42 -10.36 0.34
CA GLU A 98 5.25 -9.60 -0.91
C GLU A 98 3.90 -8.86 -0.97
N GLU A 99 2.88 -9.31 -0.22
CA GLU A 99 1.61 -8.59 -0.16
C GLU A 99 1.70 -7.22 0.55
N HIS A 100 2.71 -7.00 1.38
CA HIS A 100 2.93 -5.72 2.02
C HIS A 100 3.81 -4.77 1.19
N TRP A 101 4.46 -5.28 0.15
CA TRP A 101 5.40 -4.49 -0.65
C TRP A 101 4.66 -3.45 -1.49
N ILE A 102 4.96 -2.17 -1.27
CA ILE A 102 4.49 -1.02 -2.06
C ILE A 102 5.54 -0.65 -3.13
N GLY A 103 5.11 -0.50 -4.38
CA GLY A 103 5.94 0.01 -5.45
C GLY A 103 5.60 -0.56 -6.83
N LEU A 104 6.38 -0.17 -7.84
CA LEU A 104 6.19 -0.55 -9.25
C LEU A 104 6.10 -2.07 -9.47
N SER A 105 6.92 -2.84 -8.75
CA SER A 105 6.93 -4.31 -8.82
C SER A 105 6.10 -4.97 -7.73
N GLY A 106 5.56 -4.18 -6.79
CA GLY A 106 4.71 -4.63 -5.71
C GLY A 106 3.27 -4.18 -5.92
N ASN A 107 2.63 -3.76 -4.83
CA ASN A 107 1.25 -3.30 -4.83
C ASN A 107 1.18 -1.79 -5.12
N GLU A 108 0.26 -1.42 -6.02
CA GLU A 108 -0.19 -0.03 -6.19
C GLU A 108 -1.33 0.26 -5.20
N ILE A 109 -1.14 1.29 -4.38
CA ILE A 109 -2.08 1.71 -3.35
C ILE A 109 -2.63 3.10 -3.66
N LYS A 110 -3.91 3.31 -3.36
CA LYS A 110 -4.60 4.61 -3.50
C LYS A 110 -5.34 4.99 -2.21
N PRO A 111 -4.64 5.07 -1.05
CA PRO A 111 -5.29 5.37 0.22
C PRO A 111 -5.65 6.86 0.32
N ARG A 112 -6.52 7.18 1.27
CA ARG A 112 -6.79 8.58 1.66
C ARG A 112 -5.60 9.18 2.42
N LEU A 113 -4.85 8.36 3.15
CA LEU A 113 -3.66 8.75 3.88
C LEU A 113 -2.58 7.67 3.76
N TYR A 114 -1.38 8.08 3.36
CA TYR A 114 -0.18 7.25 3.36
C TYR A 114 0.87 7.86 4.27
N ILE A 115 1.36 7.10 5.25
CA ILE A 115 2.43 7.53 6.16
C ILE A 115 3.70 6.74 5.83
N ALA A 116 4.71 7.38 5.26
CA ALA A 116 5.97 6.78 4.88
C ALA A 116 7.01 6.94 6.01
N CYS A 117 7.30 5.85 6.72
CA CYS A 117 8.18 5.84 7.88
C CYS A 117 9.56 5.25 7.52
N GLY A 118 10.59 6.10 7.47
CA GLY A 118 11.95 5.68 7.16
C GLY A 118 12.13 5.18 5.73
N ILE A 119 11.37 5.73 4.78
CA ILE A 119 11.39 5.38 3.35
C ILE A 119 12.07 6.53 2.59
N SER A 120 13.06 6.20 1.76
CA SER A 120 13.82 7.21 1.00
C SER A 120 13.06 7.82 -0.18
N GLY A 121 12.01 7.16 -0.67
CA GLY A 121 11.18 7.71 -1.77
C GLY A 121 11.78 7.49 -3.16
N GLN A 122 12.49 6.39 -3.38
CA GLN A 122 12.91 6.02 -4.75
C GLN A 122 11.72 5.92 -5.70
N ILE A 123 11.91 6.27 -6.97
CA ILE A 123 10.83 6.33 -7.98
C ILE A 123 9.99 5.04 -8.06
N GLN A 124 10.62 3.89 -7.85
CA GLN A 124 9.93 2.59 -7.83
C GLN A 124 8.94 2.50 -6.67
N HIS A 125 9.25 3.06 -5.50
CA HIS A 125 8.35 3.13 -4.36
C HIS A 125 7.23 4.15 -4.60
N ILE A 126 7.61 5.36 -5.05
CA ILE A 126 6.67 6.46 -5.30
C ILE A 126 5.60 6.07 -6.32
N THR A 127 5.97 5.33 -7.37
CA THR A 127 5.00 4.86 -8.38
C THR A 127 3.87 4.04 -7.76
N GLY A 128 4.17 3.27 -6.71
CA GLY A 128 3.16 2.46 -6.01
C GLY A 128 2.27 3.25 -5.05
N CYS A 129 2.70 4.42 -4.56
CA CYS A 129 1.92 5.22 -3.59
C CYS A 129 1.48 6.60 -4.10
N ARG A 130 1.84 7.00 -5.32
CA ARG A 130 1.52 8.31 -5.91
C ARG A 130 0.02 8.59 -5.99
N GLY A 131 -0.81 7.55 -6.05
CA GLY A 131 -2.27 7.69 -6.04
C GLY A 131 -2.86 7.96 -4.65
N ALA A 132 -2.04 8.05 -3.60
CA ALA A 132 -2.49 8.45 -2.27
C ALA A 132 -2.95 9.91 -2.27
N LYS A 133 -4.04 10.20 -1.55
CA LYS A 133 -4.58 11.57 -1.46
C LYS A 133 -3.74 12.48 -0.56
N THR A 134 -3.15 11.91 0.48
CA THR A 134 -2.24 12.62 1.39
C THR A 134 -1.07 11.72 1.72
N ILE A 135 0.15 12.23 1.54
CA ILE A 135 1.41 11.55 1.85
C ILE A 135 2.08 12.30 3.00
N VAL A 136 2.33 11.59 4.09
CA VAL A 136 3.09 12.08 5.25
C VAL A 136 4.41 11.32 5.28
N ALA A 137 5.54 12.01 5.27
CA ALA A 137 6.87 11.40 5.32
C ALA A 137 7.52 11.64 6.69
N ILE A 138 8.10 10.59 7.26
CA ILE A 138 8.91 10.64 8.47
C ILE A 138 10.28 10.05 8.10
N ASN A 139 11.31 10.88 8.07
CA ASN A 139 12.66 10.42 7.74
C ASN A 139 13.69 11.23 8.55
N GLN A 140 14.78 10.59 8.94
CA GLN A 140 15.87 11.27 9.64
C GLN A 140 16.70 12.13 8.68
N ASP A 141 16.80 11.71 7.42
CA ASP A 141 17.54 12.40 6.37
C ASP A 141 16.66 13.49 5.74
N GLU A 142 16.98 14.76 5.97
CA GLU A 142 16.24 15.92 5.44
C GLU A 142 16.29 16.02 3.91
N ASP A 143 17.31 15.44 3.28
CA ASP A 143 17.51 15.43 1.83
C ASP A 143 16.83 14.22 1.15
N ALA A 144 16.03 13.44 1.90
CA ALA A 144 15.39 12.25 1.36
C ALA A 144 14.35 12.60 0.25
N PRO A 145 14.43 11.98 -0.95
CA PRO A 145 13.52 12.23 -2.07
C PRO A 145 12.02 12.06 -1.77
N ILE A 146 11.68 11.30 -0.72
CA ILE A 146 10.29 11.15 -0.27
C ILE A 146 9.63 12.51 0.05
N PHE A 147 10.41 13.49 0.51
CA PHE A 147 9.88 14.81 0.88
C PHE A 147 9.42 15.62 -0.33
N GLU A 148 10.01 15.40 -1.52
CA GLU A 148 9.54 16.04 -2.77
C GLU A 148 8.14 15.57 -3.19
N HIS A 149 7.71 14.43 -2.66
CA HIS A 149 6.42 13.81 -2.96
C HIS A 149 5.46 13.79 -1.77
N ALA A 150 5.88 14.32 -0.62
CA ALA A 150 5.07 14.35 0.59
C ALA A 150 4.31 15.68 0.72
N ASP A 151 3.05 15.60 1.14
CA ASP A 151 2.29 16.78 1.54
C ASP A 151 2.75 17.33 2.90
N TYR A 152 3.19 16.42 3.78
CA TYR A 152 3.71 16.75 5.11
C TYR A 152 4.98 15.96 5.38
N GLY A 153 6.02 16.65 5.86
CA GLY A 153 7.30 16.04 6.21
C GLY A 153 7.67 16.28 7.67
N ILE A 154 8.16 15.24 8.34
CA ILE A 154 8.78 15.31 9.67
C ILE A 154 10.22 14.81 9.53
N VAL A 155 11.17 15.72 9.74
CA VAL A 155 12.59 15.36 9.84
C VAL A 155 12.85 14.88 11.27
N GLY A 156 13.13 13.59 11.42
CA GLY A 156 13.33 12.97 12.71
C GLY A 156 13.44 11.46 12.66
N ASP A 157 13.94 10.88 13.75
CA ASP A 157 14.07 9.44 13.88
C ASP A 157 12.68 8.78 14.07
N VAL A 158 12.45 7.65 13.38
CA VAL A 158 11.15 6.95 13.41
C VAL A 158 10.79 6.42 14.81
N TYR A 159 11.78 6.07 15.63
CA TYR A 159 11.61 5.59 16.99
C TYR A 159 11.20 6.70 17.96
N ASP A 160 11.53 7.96 17.66
CA ASP A 160 11.09 9.10 18.44
C ASP A 160 9.72 9.62 17.99
N VAL A 161 9.50 9.66 16.67
CA VAL A 161 8.31 10.28 16.08
C VAL A 161 7.08 9.37 16.18
N LEU A 162 7.21 8.07 15.88
CA LEU A 162 6.06 7.16 15.83
C LEU A 162 5.36 7.00 17.18
N PRO A 163 6.06 6.77 18.32
CA PRO A 163 5.39 6.65 19.61
C PRO A 163 4.67 7.94 20.00
N LYS A 164 5.30 9.10 19.83
CA LYS A 164 4.69 10.41 20.12
C LYS A 164 3.43 10.66 19.29
N LEU A 165 3.48 10.30 18.01
CA LEU A 165 2.31 10.41 17.14
C LEU A 165 1.20 9.46 17.59
N ALA A 166 1.52 8.21 17.92
CA ALA A 166 0.56 7.23 18.41
C ALA A 166 -0.09 7.65 19.74
N ASP A 167 0.69 8.18 20.69
CA ASP A 167 0.17 8.69 21.97
C ASP A 167 -0.77 9.88 21.76
N HIS A 168 -0.41 10.81 20.87
CA HIS A 168 -1.24 11.97 20.58
C HIS A 168 -2.55 11.57 19.87
N LEU A 169 -2.50 10.57 19.00
CA LEU A 169 -3.68 10.00 18.34
C LEU A 169 -4.59 9.28 19.33
N LYS A 170 -4.05 8.47 20.26
CA LYS A 170 -4.84 7.81 21.31
C LYS A 170 -5.59 8.82 22.18
N ALA A 171 -4.94 9.92 22.55
CA ALA A 171 -5.56 10.98 23.33
C ALA A 171 -6.74 11.64 22.59
N LYS A 172 -6.65 11.78 21.27
CA LYS A 172 -7.70 12.40 20.45
C LYS A 172 -8.81 11.45 19.99
N VAL A 173 -8.52 10.17 19.79
CA VAL A 173 -9.53 9.16 19.38
C VAL A 173 -10.47 8.80 20.54
N THR A 174 -10.06 9.07 21.78
CA THR A 174 -10.86 8.83 22.99
C THR A 174 -11.75 10.02 23.39
N SER A 175 -11.68 11.15 22.68
CA SER A 175 -12.52 12.35 22.88
C SER A 175 -13.52 12.55 21.75
#